data_AF-A0A2G7SQV9-F1
#
_entry.id   AF-A0A2G7SQV9-F1
#
_cell.length_a   1.000
_cell.length_b   1.000
_cell.length_c   1.000
_cell.angle_alpha   90.00
_cell.angle_beta   90.00
_cell.angle_gamma   90.00
#
_symmetry.space_group_name_H-M   'P 1'
#
loop_
_entity.id
_entity.type
_entity.pdbx_description
1 polymer ?
#
loop_
_entity_poly.entity_id
_entity_poly.type
_entity_poly.pdbx_seq_one_letter_code
_entity_poly.pdbx_strand_id
1 'polypeptide(L)'
;MDAATDQAIDWLVRLDSGHASDDDRRAFAHWLRESPGHAQAWAMVQQRLSAGVEPALVQLRRQGGGTAALGLQALVAPIPK
;
A
#
# COMPACT_ATOMS: atom_id res chain seq x y z
N MET A 1 -0.56 -23.45 5.20
CA MET A 1 -0.09 -22.11 4.80
C MET A 1 1.29 -22.32 4.20
N ASP A 2 1.56 -21.74 3.03
CA ASP A 2 2.82 -21.98 2.31
C ASP A 2 3.97 -21.20 2.97
N ALA A 3 5.17 -21.79 3.09
CA ALA A 3 6.29 -21.17 3.81
C ALA A 3 6.68 -19.81 3.19
N ALA A 4 6.57 -19.67 1.87
CA ALA A 4 6.82 -18.42 1.17
C ALA A 4 5.79 -17.32 1.51
N THR A 5 4.55 -17.70 1.81
CA THR A 5 3.49 -16.76 2.21
C THR A 5 3.72 -16.25 3.63
N ASP A 6 4.20 -17.11 4.53
CA ASP A 6 4.53 -16.73 5.90
C ASP A 6 5.70 -15.72 5.93
N GLN A 7 6.76 -16.00 5.18
CA GLN A 7 7.89 -15.08 4.99
C GLN A 7 7.47 -13.75 4.35
N ALA A 8 6.54 -13.77 3.39
CA ALA A 8 6.01 -12.55 2.80
C ALA A 8 5.29 -11.67 3.84
N ILE A 9 4.58 -12.27 4.80
CA ILE A 9 3.92 -11.54 5.88
C ILE A 9 4.95 -10.98 6.87
N ASP A 10 6.01 -11.73 7.20
CA ASP A 10 7.11 -11.22 8.05
C ASP A 10 7.78 -9.99 7.41
N TRP A 11 8.07 -10.06 6.10
CA TRP A 11 8.59 -8.93 5.34
C TRP A 11 7.64 -7.74 5.33
N LEU A 12 6.32 -7.97 5.20
CA LEU A 12 5.34 -6.89 5.27
C LEU A 12 5.41 -6.18 6.63
N VAL A 13 5.38 -6.92 7.73
CA VAL A 13 5.45 -6.35 9.09
C VAL A 13 6.76 -5.59 9.28
N ARG A 14 7.88 -6.18 8.87
CA ARG A 14 9.21 -5.57 8.98
C ARG A 14 9.31 -4.27 8.17
N LEU A 15 8.77 -4.25 6.95
CA LEU A 15 8.77 -3.06 6.10
C LEU A 15 7.78 -1.98 6.57
N ASP A 16 6.64 -2.38 7.13
CA ASP A 16 5.58 -1.48 7.62
C ASP A 16 5.88 -0.89 9.01
N SER A 17 6.79 -1.49 9.77
CA SER A 17 7.21 -1.05 11.13
C SER A 17 7.81 0.37 11.21
N GLY A 18 7.86 1.12 10.10
CA GLY A 18 8.34 2.51 10.05
C GLY A 18 9.86 2.69 10.19
N HIS A 19 10.59 1.64 10.54
CA HIS A 19 12.05 1.61 10.76
C HIS A 19 12.80 0.76 9.73
N ALA A 20 12.14 0.39 8.63
CA ALA A 20 12.74 -0.40 7.57
C ALA A 20 13.98 0.28 7.01
N SER A 21 15.14 -0.29 7.27
CA SER A 21 16.42 0.26 6.85
C SER A 21 16.67 -0.05 5.37
N ASP A 22 17.62 0.67 4.76
CA ASP A 22 18.08 0.35 3.41
C ASP A 22 18.58 -1.09 3.28
N ASP A 23 19.14 -1.64 4.36
CA ASP A 23 19.56 -3.04 4.44
C ASP A 23 18.37 -4.01 4.35
N ASP A 24 17.28 -3.75 5.09
CA ASP A 24 16.05 -4.55 5.01
C ASP A 24 15.46 -4.54 3.60
N ARG A 25 15.49 -3.38 2.92
CA ARG A 25 15.02 -3.27 1.51
C ARG A 25 15.88 -4.08 0.56
N ARG A 26 17.20 -4.13 0.78
CA ARG A 26 18.14 -4.93 -0.03
C ARG A 26 17.96 -6.42 0.24
N ALA A 27 17.82 -6.82 1.50
CA ALA A 27 17.57 -8.20 1.91
C ALA A 27 16.23 -8.70 1.35
N PHE A 28 15.19 -7.86 1.39
CA PHE A 28 13.90 -8.15 0.78
C PHE A 28 14.02 -8.32 -0.76
N ALA A 29 14.72 -7.43 -1.44
CA ALA A 29 14.95 -7.53 -2.88
C ALA A 29 15.83 -8.74 -3.27
N HIS A 30 16.70 -9.20 -2.36
CA HIS A 30 17.43 -10.44 -2.53
C HIS A 30 16.48 -11.65 -2.42
N TRP A 31 15.71 -11.73 -1.33
CA TRP A 31 14.73 -12.79 -1.08
C TRP A 31 13.73 -12.97 -2.23
N LEU A 32 13.23 -11.87 -2.81
CA LEU A 32 12.33 -11.91 -3.98
C LEU A 32 12.98 -12.54 -5.22
N ARG A 33 14.29 -12.38 -5.39
CA ARG A 33 15.04 -12.90 -6.55
C ARG A 33 15.51 -14.34 -6.37
N GLU A 34 15.54 -14.84 -5.13
CA GLU A 34 15.97 -16.21 -4.84
C GLU A 34 15.01 -17.27 -5.39
N SER A 35 13.71 -16.98 -5.46
CA SER A 35 12.73 -17.95 -5.99
C SER A 35 11.51 -17.27 -6.60
N PRO A 36 11.02 -17.76 -7.76
CA PRO A 36 9.76 -17.28 -8.31
C PRO A 36 8.57 -17.51 -7.36
N GLY A 37 8.65 -18.50 -6.47
CA GLY A 37 7.63 -18.74 -5.44
C GLY A 37 7.53 -17.61 -4.40
N HIS A 38 8.66 -16.97 -4.05
CA HIS A 38 8.68 -15.82 -3.14
C HIS A 38 8.02 -14.60 -3.78
N ALA A 39 8.31 -14.33 -5.05
CA ALA A 39 7.68 -13.25 -5.79
C ALA A 39 6.16 -13.45 -5.90
N GLN A 40 5.71 -14.69 -6.17
CA GLN A 40 4.28 -15.02 -6.23
C GLN A 40 3.59 -14.85 -4.86
N ALA A 41 4.23 -15.31 -3.78
CA ALA A 41 3.71 -15.16 -2.43
C ALA A 41 3.58 -13.68 -2.03
N TRP A 42 4.60 -12.87 -2.33
CA TRP A 42 4.56 -11.43 -2.10
C TRP A 42 3.47 -10.72 -2.90
N ALA A 43 3.29 -11.11 -4.17
CA ALA A 43 2.20 -10.59 -4.99
C ALA A 43 0.82 -10.93 -4.40
N MET A 44 0.62 -12.15 -3.90
CA MET A 44 -0.63 -12.55 -3.25
C MET A 44 -0.92 -11.74 -1.98
N VAL A 45 0.10 -11.49 -1.15
CA VAL A 45 -0.03 -10.65 0.06
C VAL A 45 -0.45 -9.22 -0.33
N GLN A 46 0.21 -8.62 -1.31
CA GLN A 46 -0.16 -7.29 -1.81
C GLN A 46 -1.57 -7.24 -2.40
N GLN A 47 -1.97 -8.24 -3.19
CA GLN A 47 -3.32 -8.30 -3.76
C GLN A 47 -4.39 -8.34 -2.65
N ARG A 48 -4.15 -9.07 -1.57
CA ARG A 48 -5.08 -9.12 -0.42
C ARG A 48 -5.15 -7.78 0.32
N LEU A 49 -4.02 -7.11 0.51
CA LEU A 49 -3.99 -5.76 1.11
C LEU A 49 -4.78 -4.75 0.27
N SER A 50 -4.52 -4.71 -1.04
CA SER A 50 -5.24 -3.83 -1.97
C SER A 50 -6.73 -4.16 -2.06
N ALA A 51 -7.10 -5.45 -2.05
CA ALA A 51 -8.49 -5.89 -2.06
C ALA A 51 -9.25 -5.53 -0.78
N GLY A 52 -8.57 -5.30 0.35
CA GLY A 52 -9.18 -4.75 1.56
C GLY A 52 -9.46 -3.24 1.47
N VAL A 53 -8.64 -2.50 0.70
CA VAL A 53 -8.72 -1.04 0.57
C VAL A 53 -9.66 -0.59 -0.54
N GLU A 54 -9.70 -1.29 -1.68
CA GLU A 54 -10.61 -1.03 -2.80
C GLU A 54 -12.10 -0.90 -2.41
N PRO A 55 -12.72 -1.85 -1.67
CA PRO A 55 -14.12 -1.73 -1.28
C PRO A 55 -14.36 -0.56 -0.33
N ALA A 56 -13.38 -0.23 0.53
CA ALA A 56 -13.46 0.93 1.41
C ALA A 56 -13.41 2.24 0.62
N LEU A 57 -12.52 2.35 -0.38
CA LEU A 57 -12.43 3.52 -1.28
C LEU A 57 -13.67 3.66 -2.17
N VAL A 58 -14.20 2.55 -2.70
CA VAL A 58 -15.46 2.53 -3.47
C VAL A 58 -16.64 2.95 -2.59
N GLN A 59 -16.69 2.52 -1.32
CA GLN A 59 -17.69 3.00 -0.37
C GLN A 59 -17.54 4.50 -0.09
N LEU A 60 -16.31 4.99 0.14
CA LEU A 60 -16.06 6.41 0.39
C LEU A 60 -16.43 7.27 -0.81
N ARG A 61 -16.15 6.82 -2.04
CA ARG A 61 -16.60 7.48 -3.28
C ARG A 61 -18.13 7.47 -3.42
N ARG A 62 -18.79 6.37 -3.04
CA ARG A 62 -20.26 6.27 -3.02
C ARG A 62 -20.89 7.18 -1.96
N GLN A 63 -20.24 7.36 -0.82
CA GLN A 63 -20.70 8.19 0.31
C GLN A 63 -20.33 9.67 0.17
N GLY A 64 -19.27 10.01 -0.58
CA GLY A 64 -18.87 11.39 -0.90
C GLY A 64 -19.72 12.07 -1.98
N GLY A 65 -20.78 11.42 -2.45
CA GLY A 65 -21.68 11.90 -3.51
C GLY A 65 -22.74 12.91 -3.06
N GLY A 66 -22.67 13.46 -1.85
CA GLY A 66 -23.54 14.53 -1.38
C GLY A 66 -22.74 15.57 -0.60
N THR A 67 -22.61 16.79 -1.13
CA THR A 67 -22.11 18.02 -0.45
C THR A 67 -20.60 18.35 -0.41
N ALA A 68 -19.75 17.77 -1.26
CA ALA A 68 -18.32 18.18 -1.33
C ALA A 68 -17.90 18.91 -2.62
N ALA A 69 -18.84 19.32 -3.49
CA ALA A 69 -18.52 19.98 -4.76
C ALA A 69 -18.36 21.53 -4.68
N LEU A 70 -18.46 22.15 -3.50
CA LEU A 70 -18.47 23.62 -3.38
C LEU A 70 -17.36 24.25 -2.51
N GLY A 71 -16.39 23.50 -2.00
CA GLY A 71 -15.42 24.04 -1.01
C GLY A 71 -14.02 24.42 -1.51
N LEU A 72 -13.51 23.83 -2.60
CA LEU A 72 -12.07 23.92 -2.92
C LEU A 72 -11.69 24.95 -4.00
N GLN A 73 -12.65 25.68 -4.57
CA GLN A 73 -12.37 26.66 -5.64
C GLN A 73 -12.00 28.06 -5.12
N ALA A 74 -12.05 28.31 -3.80
CA ALA A 74 -11.83 29.64 -3.23
C ALA A 74 -10.40 29.91 -2.69
N LEU A 75 -9.54 28.89 -2.57
CA LEU A 75 -8.24 29.04 -1.86
C LEU A 75 -7.00 29.11 -2.76
N VAL A 76 -7.17 29.30 -4.08
CA VAL A 76 -6.04 29.36 -5.05
C VAL A 76 -5.93 30.71 -5.78
N ALA A 77 -6.21 31.82 -5.10
CA ALA A 77 -5.83 33.14 -5.61
C ALA A 77 -4.51 33.58 -4.94
N PRO A 78 -3.41 33.80 -5.70
CA PRO A 78 -2.19 34.38 -5.15
C PRO A 78 -2.41 35.86 -4.82
N ILE A 79 -1.92 36.29 -3.65
CA ILE A 79 -1.93 37.68 -3.17
C ILE A 79 -0.95 38.51 -4.02
N PRO A 80 -1.38 39.55 -4.76
CA PRO A 80 -0.47 40.55 -5.28
C PRO A 80 -0.20 41.66 -4.24
N LYS A 81 1.07 42.05 -4.15
CA LYS A 81 1.60 43.23 -3.44
C LYS A 81 1.09 44.55 -4.04
#